data_AF-A0A017HF77-F1
#
_entry.id   AF-A0A017HF77-F1
#
_cell.length_a   1.000
_cell.length_b   1.000
_cell.length_c   1.000
_cell.angle_alpha   90.00
_cell.angle_beta   90.00
_cell.angle_gamma   90.00
#
_symmetry.space_group_name_H-M   'P 1'
#
loop_
_entity.id
_entity.type
_entity.pdbx_description
1 polymer ?
#
loop_
_entity_poly.entity_id
_entity_poly.type
_entity_poly.pdbx_seq_one_letter_code
_entity_poly.pdbx_strand_id
1 'polypeptide(L)'
;MRYVMTGGALAALLLAGCAEVGPVAGPIAASFAAPPVLPPSAPVRALPEPEPFAAEFAEPPFSEGIVSVITEDGQGRMATYRLVPCQQGRAICVGGRAGQLSRAGDTYVVSGVGGKSFHLQTGGDGFVTYGGKTARGQVPLAWEHFPEIGI
;
A
#
# COMPACT_ATOMS: atom_id res chain seq x y z
N MET A 1 -6.92 75.55 30.92
CA MET A 1 -5.93 76.16 31.83
C MET A 1 -5.45 75.07 32.78
N ARG A 2 -4.19 74.63 32.64
CA ARG A 2 -3.04 74.96 33.52
C ARG A 2 -3.25 74.47 34.97
N TYR A 3 -2.35 73.79 35.69
CA TYR A 3 -0.92 73.43 35.60
C TYR A 3 -0.73 72.38 36.75
N VAL A 4 -0.03 71.24 36.57
CA VAL A 4 1.41 71.00 36.84
C VAL A 4 1.74 70.36 38.21
N MET A 5 2.52 69.26 38.12
CA MET A 5 3.59 68.72 39.00
C MET A 5 3.28 68.46 40.48
N THR A 6 3.93 67.55 41.21
CA THR A 6 5.29 66.95 41.31
C THR A 6 5.10 65.54 41.95
N GLY A 7 5.99 64.55 41.95
CA GLY A 7 7.45 64.49 41.81
C GLY A 7 7.96 63.07 42.17
N GLY A 8 9.28 62.90 42.15
CA GLY A 8 10.00 61.68 42.58
C GLY A 8 10.32 60.71 41.43
N ALA A 9 11.26 61.01 40.53
CA ALA A 9 12.70 60.85 40.73
C ALA A 9 13.10 59.43 41.19
N LEU A 10 13.52 58.60 40.23
CA LEU A 10 14.58 57.59 40.38
C LEU A 10 15.05 57.20 38.98
N ALA A 11 15.74 58.15 38.35
CA ALA A 11 16.61 57.88 37.22
C ALA A 11 18.03 57.79 37.76
N ALA A 12 18.59 56.59 37.83
CA ALA A 12 20.03 56.38 37.88
C ALA A 12 20.35 54.91 37.58
N LEU A 13 21.41 54.71 36.80
CA LEU A 13 22.15 53.46 36.59
C LEU A 13 21.71 52.57 35.43
N LEU A 14 21.80 53.09 34.19
CA LEU A 14 22.04 52.25 33.01
C LEU A 14 23.04 52.95 32.06
N LEU A 15 24.25 53.18 32.54
CA LEU A 15 25.41 53.59 31.72
C LEU A 15 26.64 52.80 32.18
N ALA A 16 26.79 51.57 31.71
CA ALA A 16 28.09 50.90 31.55
C ALA A 16 27.88 49.52 30.89
N GLY A 17 28.53 49.31 29.75
CA GLY A 17 28.98 47.97 29.36
C GLY A 17 28.23 47.30 28.22
N CYS A 18 28.30 47.84 27.00
CA CYS A 18 28.40 46.96 25.83
C CYS A 18 29.82 46.37 25.81
N ALA A 19 30.07 45.36 26.65
CA ALA A 19 31.21 44.49 26.46
C ALA A 19 30.74 43.39 25.50
N GLU A 20 31.12 43.52 24.23
CA GLU A 20 31.01 42.42 23.27
C GLU A 20 31.83 41.25 23.80
N VAL A 21 31.15 40.21 24.28
CA VAL A 21 31.79 38.92 24.57
C VAL A 21 32.06 38.28 23.22
N GLY A 22 33.21 38.60 22.61
CA GLY A 22 33.72 37.86 21.47
C GLY A 22 33.95 36.40 21.86
N PRO A 23 33.63 35.42 21.00
CA PRO A 23 33.88 34.02 21.32
C PRO A 23 35.39 33.82 21.47
N VAL A 24 35.82 33.38 22.65
CA VAL A 24 37.16 32.85 22.86
C VAL A 24 37.28 31.58 22.02
N ALA A 25 37.99 31.68 20.90
CA ALA A 25 38.41 30.52 20.14
C ALA A 25 39.41 29.72 21.00
N GLY A 26 38.88 28.75 21.75
CA GLY A 26 39.72 27.71 22.35
C GLY A 26 40.42 26.90 21.26
N PRO A 27 41.62 26.36 21.52
CA PRO A 27 42.30 25.53 20.55
C PRO A 27 41.41 24.33 20.22
N ILE A 28 41.07 24.28 18.94
CA ILE A 28 40.43 23.19 18.21
C ILE A 28 40.87 21.86 18.82
N ALA A 29 39.92 21.12 19.39
CA ALA A 29 40.13 19.72 19.71
C ALA A 29 40.72 19.06 18.47
N ALA A 30 41.90 18.44 18.60
CA ALA A 30 42.47 17.65 17.53
C ALA A 30 41.40 16.66 17.06
N SER A 31 40.99 16.78 15.80
CA SER A 31 40.12 15.81 15.14
C SER A 31 40.78 14.44 15.24
N PHE A 32 40.35 13.64 16.21
CA PHE A 32 40.47 12.20 16.08
C PHE A 32 39.44 11.80 15.02
N ALA A 33 39.90 11.66 13.78
CA ALA A 33 39.13 10.96 12.77
C ALA A 33 38.91 9.54 13.30
N ALA A 34 37.66 9.22 13.67
CA ALA A 34 37.31 7.85 14.00
C ALA A 34 37.68 6.97 12.80
N PRO A 35 38.29 5.79 13.02
CA PRO A 35 38.58 4.88 11.92
C PRO A 35 37.26 4.56 11.18
N PRO A 36 37.30 4.38 9.85
CA PRO A 36 36.09 4.06 9.11
C PRO A 36 35.49 2.77 9.65
N VAL A 37 34.22 2.83 10.08
CA VAL A 37 33.45 1.64 10.43
C VAL A 37 33.18 0.90 9.12
N LEU A 38 33.93 -0.17 8.88
CA LEU A 38 33.64 -1.09 7.79
C LEU A 38 32.49 -2.01 8.22
N PRO A 39 31.49 -2.26 7.35
CA PRO A 39 30.45 -3.24 7.65
C PRO A 39 31.10 -4.62 7.82
N PRO A 40 30.56 -5.47 8.71
CA PRO A 40 31.05 -6.84 8.86
C PRO A 40 30.93 -7.58 7.51
N SER A 41 32.03 -8.14 7.04
CA SER A 41 32.04 -9.02 5.88
C SER A 41 31.63 -10.44 6.31
N ALA A 42 30.35 -10.77 6.11
CA ALA A 42 29.90 -12.15 6.14
C ALA A 42 29.88 -12.71 4.71
N PRO A 43 30.28 -13.98 4.49
CA PRO A 43 30.02 -14.61 3.21
C PRO A 43 28.51 -14.68 3.00
N VAL A 44 28.00 -13.96 2.00
CA VAL A 44 26.62 -14.13 1.54
C VAL A 44 26.57 -15.51 0.91
N ARG A 45 25.97 -16.48 1.61
CA ARG A 45 25.45 -17.66 0.92
C ARG A 45 24.30 -17.16 0.05
N ALA A 46 24.55 -17.04 -1.25
CA ALA A 46 23.46 -17.03 -2.21
C ALA A 46 22.72 -18.35 -1.98
N LEU A 47 21.53 -18.26 -1.39
CA LEU A 47 20.56 -19.33 -1.59
C LEU A 47 20.37 -19.42 -3.12
N PRO A 48 20.27 -20.62 -3.70
CA PRO A 48 19.87 -20.72 -5.10
C PRO A 48 18.61 -19.87 -5.26
N GLU A 49 18.63 -18.91 -6.19
CA GLU A 49 17.40 -18.20 -6.52
C GLU A 49 16.36 -19.27 -6.81
N PRO A 50 15.18 -19.26 -6.15
CA PRO A 50 14.11 -20.16 -6.56
C PRO A 50 13.92 -19.95 -8.06
N GLU A 51 13.87 -21.04 -8.83
CA GLU A 51 13.63 -20.99 -10.27
C GLU A 51 12.54 -19.94 -10.53
N PRO A 52 12.85 -18.86 -11.28
CA PRO A 52 11.91 -17.78 -11.44
C PRO A 52 10.66 -18.38 -12.08
N PHE A 53 9.52 -18.28 -11.40
CA PHE A 53 8.22 -18.80 -11.86
C PHE A 53 8.07 -20.32 -11.86
N ALA A 54 8.26 -20.96 -10.70
CA ALA A 54 7.76 -22.31 -10.48
C ALA A 54 6.26 -22.43 -10.87
N ALA A 55 5.83 -23.61 -11.35
CA ALA A 55 4.48 -23.81 -11.91
C ALA A 55 3.35 -23.47 -10.93
N GLU A 56 3.64 -23.46 -9.62
CA GLU A 56 2.75 -22.96 -8.58
C GLU A 56 2.28 -21.50 -8.79
N PHE A 57 3.01 -20.66 -9.52
CA PHE A 57 2.57 -19.30 -9.86
C PHE A 57 1.63 -19.22 -11.08
N ALA A 58 1.30 -20.35 -11.70
CA ALA A 58 0.42 -20.43 -12.87
C ALA A 58 -0.95 -21.03 -12.54
N GLU A 59 -1.34 -21.02 -11.26
CA GLU A 59 -2.57 -21.65 -10.82
C GLU A 59 -3.81 -21.04 -11.52
N PRO A 60 -4.64 -21.86 -12.18
CA PRO A 60 -5.83 -21.37 -12.84
C PRO A 60 -6.97 -21.09 -11.85
N PRO A 61 -7.71 -19.98 -12.02
CA PRO A 61 -8.93 -19.74 -11.27
C PRO A 61 -9.90 -20.91 -11.32
N PHE A 62 -10.57 -21.18 -10.19
CA PHE A 62 -11.56 -22.24 -10.02
C PHE A 62 -11.04 -23.67 -10.11
N SER A 63 -9.72 -23.89 -10.17
CA SER A 63 -9.15 -25.24 -10.18
C SER A 63 -9.36 -25.96 -8.84
N GLU A 64 -9.41 -25.21 -7.73
CA GLU A 64 -9.77 -25.72 -6.41
C GLU A 64 -11.19 -25.30 -5.97
N GLY A 65 -12.05 -24.90 -6.91
CA GLY A 65 -13.46 -24.61 -6.63
C GLY A 65 -13.78 -23.13 -6.42
N ILE A 66 -14.13 -22.73 -5.20
CA ILE A 66 -14.60 -21.36 -4.92
C ILE A 66 -13.41 -20.40 -4.96
N VAL A 67 -13.58 -19.24 -5.57
CA VAL A 67 -12.57 -18.17 -5.60
C VAL A 67 -13.00 -17.01 -4.70
N SER A 68 -12.10 -16.55 -3.85
CA SER A 68 -12.22 -15.31 -3.08
C SER A 68 -11.48 -14.20 -3.79
N VAL A 69 -12.13 -13.07 -4.02
CA VAL A 69 -11.56 -11.89 -4.68
C VAL A 69 -11.54 -10.73 -3.69
N ILE A 70 -10.41 -10.03 -3.60
CA ILE A 70 -10.27 -8.79 -2.83
C ILE A 70 -9.97 -7.66 -3.82
N THR A 71 -10.77 -6.60 -3.79
CA THR A 71 -10.64 -5.42 -4.65
C THR A 71 -11.34 -4.23 -4.01
N GLU A 72 -11.03 -3.03 -4.47
CA GLU A 72 -11.85 -1.86 -4.18
C GLU A 72 -13.22 -1.99 -4.85
N ASP A 73 -14.31 -1.57 -4.19
CA ASP A 73 -15.66 -1.49 -4.75
C ASP A 73 -15.83 -0.26 -5.66
N GLY A 74 -17.00 -0.12 -6.30
CA GLY A 74 -17.27 1.02 -7.18
C GLY A 74 -17.31 2.39 -6.49
N GLN A 75 -17.05 2.45 -5.17
CA GLN A 75 -17.08 3.63 -4.33
C GLN A 75 -15.76 3.91 -3.62
N GLY A 76 -14.67 3.19 -3.91
CA GLY A 76 -13.39 3.46 -3.26
C GLY A 76 -13.09 2.61 -2.02
N ARG A 77 -13.95 1.64 -1.66
CA ARG A 77 -13.80 0.88 -0.41
C ARG A 77 -13.38 -0.54 -0.68
N MET A 78 -12.44 -1.07 0.11
CA MET A 78 -12.08 -2.48 0.02
C MET A 78 -13.28 -3.40 0.26
N ALA A 79 -13.44 -4.37 -0.62
CA ALA A 79 -14.49 -5.37 -0.60
C ALA A 79 -13.93 -6.76 -0.94
N THR A 80 -14.59 -7.78 -0.39
CA THR A 80 -14.32 -9.17 -0.71
C THR A 80 -15.53 -9.78 -1.40
N TYR A 81 -15.31 -10.48 -2.51
CA TYR A 81 -16.32 -11.19 -3.27
C TYR A 81 -16.03 -12.67 -3.27
N ARG A 82 -17.08 -13.50 -3.18
CA ARG A 82 -16.98 -14.94 -3.43
C ARG A 82 -17.56 -15.24 -4.81
N LEU A 83 -16.74 -15.87 -5.65
CA LEU A 83 -17.09 -16.36 -6.97
C LEU A 83 -17.27 -17.87 -6.86
N VAL A 84 -18.52 -18.31 -6.92
CA VAL A 84 -18.91 -19.69 -6.61
C VAL A 84 -19.40 -20.37 -7.89
N PRO A 85 -18.80 -21.47 -8.36
CA PRO A 85 -19.38 -22.29 -9.40
C PRO A 85 -20.80 -22.71 -9.03
N CYS A 86 -21.78 -22.42 -9.88
CA CYS A 86 -23.20 -22.65 -9.63
C CYS A 86 -23.91 -23.18 -10.88
N GLN A 87 -25.19 -23.53 -10.75
CA GLN A 87 -25.99 -24.13 -11.83
C GLN A 87 -25.32 -25.38 -12.45
N GLN A 88 -24.81 -26.26 -11.58
CA GLN A 88 -24.05 -27.46 -11.97
C GLN A 88 -22.78 -27.11 -12.77
N GLY A 89 -22.07 -26.04 -12.38
CA GLY A 89 -20.82 -25.60 -13.00
C GLY A 89 -20.97 -24.78 -14.29
N ARG A 90 -22.21 -24.48 -14.72
CA ARG A 90 -22.47 -23.72 -15.96
C ARG A 90 -22.40 -22.20 -15.79
N ALA A 91 -22.35 -21.72 -14.56
CA ALA A 91 -22.31 -20.30 -14.24
C ALA A 91 -21.41 -20.05 -13.02
N ILE A 92 -20.98 -18.81 -12.84
CA ILE A 92 -20.30 -18.35 -11.62
C ILE A 92 -21.23 -17.38 -10.90
N CYS A 93 -21.60 -17.71 -9.67
CA CYS A 93 -22.47 -16.91 -8.84
C CYS A 93 -21.66 -15.96 -7.95
N VAL A 94 -22.05 -14.70 -7.91
CA VAL A 94 -21.50 -13.67 -7.00
C VAL A 94 -22.65 -12.99 -6.29
N GLY A 95 -22.70 -13.10 -4.94
CA GLY A 95 -23.79 -12.54 -4.15
C GLY A 95 -25.18 -13.01 -4.59
N GLY A 96 -25.31 -14.28 -4.99
CA GLY A 96 -26.56 -14.88 -5.47
C GLY A 96 -26.94 -14.57 -6.93
N ARG A 97 -26.15 -13.78 -7.67
CA ARG A 97 -26.39 -13.51 -9.10
C ARG A 97 -25.49 -14.38 -9.96
N ALA A 98 -26.08 -15.12 -10.90
CA ALA A 98 -25.34 -15.94 -11.86
C ALA A 98 -24.73 -15.07 -12.98
N GLY A 99 -23.45 -15.28 -13.25
CA GLY A 99 -22.69 -14.72 -14.35
C GLY A 99 -22.18 -15.76 -15.31
N GLN A 100 -21.70 -15.30 -16.44
CA GLN A 100 -21.07 -16.12 -17.47
C GLN A 100 -19.57 -16.11 -17.29
N LEU A 101 -18.98 -17.30 -17.30
CA LEU A 101 -17.54 -17.49 -17.38
C LEU A 101 -17.14 -17.62 -18.86
N SER A 102 -16.17 -16.82 -19.28
CA SER A 102 -15.48 -16.99 -20.57
C SER A 102 -13.97 -16.93 -20.35
N ARG A 103 -13.19 -17.32 -21.36
CA ARG A 103 -11.73 -17.28 -21.33
C ARG A 103 -11.22 -16.50 -22.54
N ALA A 104 -10.26 -15.61 -22.31
CA ALA A 104 -9.57 -14.84 -23.34
C ALA A 104 -8.05 -14.91 -23.06
N GLY A 105 -7.34 -15.74 -23.83
CA GLY A 105 -5.96 -16.10 -23.49
C GLY A 105 -5.89 -16.77 -22.12
N ASP A 106 -5.08 -16.22 -21.21
CA ASP A 106 -4.94 -16.70 -19.83
C ASP A 106 -5.83 -15.94 -18.82
N THR A 107 -6.73 -15.09 -19.32
CA THR A 107 -7.70 -14.38 -18.48
C THR A 107 -9.04 -15.10 -18.45
N TYR A 108 -9.52 -15.41 -17.25
CA TYR A 108 -10.87 -15.90 -16.97
C TYR A 108 -11.77 -14.71 -16.67
N VAL A 109 -12.86 -14.57 -17.42
CA VAL A 109 -13.76 -13.41 -17.32
C VAL A 109 -15.12 -13.86 -16.80
N VAL A 110 -15.47 -13.39 -15.60
CA VAL A 110 -16.81 -13.57 -15.01
C VAL A 110 -17.60 -12.29 -15.20
N SER A 111 -18.55 -12.32 -16.13
CA SER A 111 -19.37 -11.16 -16.52
C SER A 111 -20.84 -11.34 -16.17
N GLY A 112 -21.61 -10.25 -16.19
CA GLY A 112 -23.06 -10.28 -15.95
C GLY A 112 -23.47 -10.30 -14.47
N VAL A 113 -22.51 -10.18 -13.55
CA VAL A 113 -22.76 -10.25 -12.09
C VAL A 113 -22.96 -8.88 -11.47
N GLY A 114 -24.17 -8.34 -11.67
CA GLY A 114 -24.59 -7.08 -11.04
C GLY A 114 -23.70 -5.91 -11.46
N GLY A 115 -23.57 -5.70 -12.77
CA GLY A 115 -22.80 -4.61 -13.37
C GLY A 115 -21.28 -4.72 -13.20
N LYS A 116 -20.77 -5.86 -12.71
CA LYS A 116 -19.33 -6.12 -12.59
C LYS A 116 -18.87 -7.15 -13.61
N SER A 117 -17.62 -7.01 -14.04
CA SER A 117 -16.91 -8.06 -14.75
C SER A 117 -15.56 -8.29 -14.06
N PHE A 118 -15.34 -9.50 -13.55
CA PHE A 118 -14.07 -9.89 -12.92
C PHE A 118 -13.19 -10.54 -13.97
N HIS A 119 -11.96 -10.05 -14.12
CA HIS A 119 -10.95 -10.57 -15.03
C HIS A 119 -9.83 -11.15 -14.18
N LEU A 120 -9.80 -12.48 -14.08
CA LEU A 120 -8.87 -13.24 -13.24
C LEU A 120 -7.76 -13.80 -14.12
N GLN A 121 -6.53 -13.42 -13.85
CA GLN A 121 -5.34 -14.00 -14.48
C GLN A 121 -4.86 -15.18 -13.64
N THR A 122 -4.12 -16.12 -14.24
CA THR A 122 -3.47 -17.21 -13.49
C THR A 122 -2.47 -16.64 -12.49
N GLY A 123 -2.36 -17.25 -11.30
CA GLY A 123 -1.38 -16.82 -10.29
C GLY A 123 -1.85 -15.76 -9.30
N GLY A 124 -3.16 -15.50 -9.21
CA GLY A 124 -3.75 -14.73 -8.11
C GLY A 124 -4.02 -13.25 -8.37
N ASP A 125 -3.82 -12.74 -9.59
CA ASP A 125 -4.01 -11.33 -9.93
C ASP A 125 -5.11 -11.08 -10.97
N GLY A 126 -5.37 -9.81 -11.26
CA GLY A 126 -6.28 -9.39 -12.32
C GLY A 126 -6.90 -8.02 -12.07
N PHE A 127 -8.08 -7.79 -12.64
CA PHE A 127 -8.84 -6.56 -12.42
C PHE A 127 -10.37 -6.76 -12.49
N VAL A 128 -11.11 -5.83 -11.90
CA VAL A 128 -12.57 -5.74 -12.03
C VAL A 128 -12.96 -4.48 -12.79
N THR A 129 -14.03 -4.59 -13.58
CA THR A 129 -14.68 -3.44 -14.22
C THR A 129 -16.08 -3.24 -13.69
N TYR A 130 -16.48 -1.98 -13.50
CA TYR A 130 -17.79 -1.57 -13.00
C TYR A 130 -18.56 -0.80 -14.09
N GLY A 131 -19.76 -1.26 -14.45
CA GLY A 131 -20.60 -0.65 -15.47
C GLY A 131 -20.18 -0.99 -16.91
N GLY A 132 -21.17 -1.14 -17.81
CA GLY A 132 -20.91 -1.52 -19.20
C GLY A 132 -20.23 -0.42 -20.00
N LYS A 133 -19.16 -0.81 -20.73
CA LYS A 133 -18.47 -0.10 -21.83
C LYS A 133 -17.73 1.21 -21.51
N THR A 134 -17.86 1.82 -20.35
CA THR A 134 -17.04 2.99 -19.98
C THR A 134 -16.24 2.74 -18.71
N ALA A 135 -14.93 2.57 -18.90
CA ALA A 135 -13.91 2.35 -17.90
C ALA A 135 -13.85 3.53 -16.90
N ARG A 136 -14.74 3.55 -15.91
CA ARG A 136 -14.38 4.11 -14.61
C ARG A 136 -13.39 3.14 -13.96
N GLY A 137 -12.17 3.13 -14.50
CA GLY A 137 -11.01 2.38 -14.01
C GLY A 137 -11.17 0.87 -14.06
N GLN A 138 -10.25 0.18 -14.72
CA GLN A 138 -9.95 -1.18 -14.29
C GLN A 138 -9.38 -1.06 -12.87
N VAL A 139 -10.03 -1.71 -11.92
CA VAL A 139 -9.58 -1.70 -10.52
C VAL A 139 -8.79 -2.99 -10.29
N PRO A 140 -7.55 -2.92 -9.80
CA PRO A 140 -6.76 -4.12 -9.55
C PRO A 140 -7.44 -4.99 -8.49
N LEU A 141 -7.39 -6.29 -8.70
CA LEU A 141 -7.85 -7.28 -7.72
C LEU A 141 -6.74 -8.28 -7.43
N ALA A 142 -6.84 -8.90 -6.27
CA ALA A 142 -6.17 -10.15 -5.95
C ALA A 142 -7.21 -11.24 -5.73
N TRP A 143 -6.87 -12.47 -6.04
CA TRP A 143 -7.74 -13.62 -5.80
C TRP A 143 -6.96 -14.81 -5.26
N GLU A 144 -7.68 -15.65 -4.52
CA GLU A 144 -7.18 -16.91 -3.98
C GLU A 144 -8.33 -17.92 -3.91
N HIS A 145 -8.02 -19.22 -3.91
CA HIS A 145 -8.99 -20.25 -3.61
C HIS A 145 -9.53 -20.09 -2.19
N PHE A 146 -10.85 -20.18 -2.04
CA PHE A 146 -11.47 -20.15 -0.73
C PHE A 146 -11.20 -21.50 -0.06
N PRO A 147 -10.48 -21.54 1.09
CA PRO A 147 -10.09 -22.80 1.69
C PRO A 147 -11.33 -23.63 2.03
N GLU A 148 -11.38 -24.87 1.55
CA GLU A 148 -12.28 -25.86 2.11
C GLU A 148 -11.80 -26.15 3.53
N ILE A 149 -12.44 -25.54 4.53
CA ILE A 149 -12.23 -25.94 5.92
C ILE A 149 -12.91 -27.29 6.05
N GLY A 150 -12.13 -28.37 5.96
CA GLY A 150 -12.61 -29.72 6.23
C GLY A 150 -13.30 -29.76 7.59
N ILE A 151 -14.58 -30.14 7.59
CA ILE A 151 -15.40 -30.32 8.80
C ILE A 151 -15.46 -31.80 9.12
#